data_AF-A0A4Q7FVI0-F1
#
_entry.id   AF-A0A4Q7FVI0-F1
#
_cell.length_a   1.000
_cell.length_b   1.000
_cell.length_c   1.000
_cell.angle_alpha   90.00
_cell.angle_beta   90.00
_cell.angle_gamma   90.00
#
_symmetry.space_group_name_H-M   'P 1'
#
loop_
_entity.id
_entity.type
_entity.pdbx_description
1 polymer ?
#
loop_
_entity_poly.entity_id
_entity_poly.type
_entity_poly.pdbx_seq_one_letter_code
_entity_poly.pdbx_strand_id
1 'polypeptide(L)'
;MDADLKIDAMREGDIFRWSYRNPNASHGVYSGYHCCSRIAVFTNGLLRDTYWGLGCIDGRWFSGDAIRALDLEFVGNFADLKPANEHMADYFDDADIVDLNHSNSTRGNFYLRKGAVRSKAKMLEVARYRLDQSLSAERTAAWKSEQLRETIARIEAGETELFI
;
A
#
# COMPACT_ATOMS: atom_id res chain seq x y z
N MET A 1 11.54 -1.23 20.61
CA MET A 1 10.76 -1.52 21.83
C MET A 1 10.23 -2.91 21.64
N ASP A 2 10.75 -3.83 22.45
CA ASP A 2 10.70 -5.28 22.28
C ASP A 2 9.29 -5.87 22.33
N ALA A 3 9.03 -6.78 21.38
CA ALA A 3 8.22 -7.95 21.62
C ALA A 3 8.81 -9.07 20.77
N ASP A 4 9.65 -9.91 21.37
CA ASP A 4 9.87 -11.26 20.85
C ASP A 4 8.52 -11.98 20.88
N LEU A 5 7.78 -11.85 19.77
CA LEU A 5 6.57 -12.62 19.51
C LEU A 5 6.96 -14.09 19.55
N LYS A 6 6.64 -14.76 20.66
CA LYS A 6 6.78 -16.20 20.75
C LYS A 6 5.87 -16.81 19.70
N ILE A 7 6.42 -17.69 18.86
CA ILE A 7 5.67 -18.42 17.81
C ILE A 7 4.42 -19.08 18.41
N ASP A 8 4.51 -19.56 19.66
CA ASP A 8 3.41 -20.19 20.41
C ASP A 8 2.24 -19.24 20.74
N ALA A 9 2.41 -17.93 20.59
CA ALA A 9 1.38 -16.92 20.80
C ALA A 9 0.69 -16.47 19.49
N MET A 10 1.18 -16.90 18.33
CA MET A 10 0.58 -16.58 17.04
C MET A 10 -0.72 -17.36 16.83
N ARG A 11 -1.73 -16.72 16.26
CA ARG A 11 -3.04 -17.30 15.97
C ARG A 11 -3.25 -17.45 14.47
N GLU A 12 -4.04 -18.45 14.09
CA GLU A 12 -4.43 -18.66 12.70
C GLU A 12 -4.99 -17.36 12.10
N GLY A 13 -4.46 -16.97 10.94
CA GLY A 13 -4.85 -15.76 10.23
C GLY A 13 -4.22 -14.47 10.74
N ASP A 14 -3.28 -14.52 11.69
CA ASP A 14 -2.48 -13.34 12.06
C ASP A 14 -1.63 -12.89 10.85
N ILE A 15 -1.55 -11.59 10.65
CA ILE A 15 -0.87 -10.94 9.53
C ILE A 15 0.27 -10.10 10.08
N PHE A 16 1.44 -10.23 9.46
CA PHE A 16 2.66 -9.55 9.86
C PHE A 16 3.32 -8.87 8.66
N ARG A 17 3.94 -7.70 8.87
CA ARG A 17 5.04 -7.26 8.02
C ARG A 17 6.31 -7.94 8.51
N TRP A 18 7.17 -8.37 7.60
CA TRP A 18 8.39 -9.08 7.97
C TRP A 18 9.66 -8.59 7.27
N SER A 19 10.78 -8.76 7.96
CA SER A 19 12.14 -8.61 7.42
C SER A 19 13.07 -9.62 8.07
N TYR A 20 14.17 -9.97 7.41
CA TYR A 20 15.29 -10.65 8.03
C TYR A 20 15.98 -9.73 9.03
N ARG A 21 16.23 -10.22 10.26
CA ARG A 21 17.03 -9.51 11.29
C ARG A 21 18.43 -9.16 10.82
N ASN A 22 19.01 -10.05 10.01
CA ASN A 22 20.29 -9.81 9.35
C ASN A 22 20.13 -9.90 7.82
N PRO A 23 19.78 -8.80 7.15
CA PRO A 23 19.49 -8.80 5.72
C PRO A 23 20.72 -9.07 4.85
N ASN A 24 21.93 -8.87 5.39
CA ASN A 24 23.20 -9.06 4.68
C ASN A 24 23.73 -10.49 4.75
N ALA A 25 23.08 -11.39 5.51
CA ALA A 25 23.48 -12.78 5.62
C ALA A 25 23.10 -13.64 4.41
N SER A 26 22.27 -13.13 3.47
CA SER A 26 21.95 -13.88 2.25
C SER A 26 23.06 -13.68 1.20
N HIS A 27 23.97 -14.64 1.10
CA HIS A 27 25.01 -14.68 0.07
C HIS A 27 24.42 -15.17 -1.26
N GLY A 28 24.06 -14.24 -2.17
CA GLY A 28 23.60 -14.56 -3.52
C GLY A 28 23.41 -13.33 -4.41
N VAL A 29 23.42 -13.51 -5.74
CA VAL A 29 23.22 -12.46 -6.77
C VAL A 29 21.82 -11.84 -6.70
N TYR A 30 20.87 -12.56 -6.10
CA TYR A 30 19.54 -12.09 -5.76
C TYR A 30 19.45 -11.92 -4.24
N SER A 31 19.11 -10.71 -3.79
CA SER A 31 18.87 -10.45 -2.36
C SER A 31 17.88 -11.47 -1.78
N GLY A 32 17.98 -11.78 -0.48
CA GLY A 32 17.05 -12.69 0.21
C GLY A 32 15.57 -12.33 0.09
N TYR A 33 15.24 -11.14 -0.40
CA TYR A 33 13.89 -10.62 -0.64
C TYR A 33 13.39 -10.80 -2.07
N HIS A 34 14.14 -11.47 -2.97
CA HIS A 34 13.64 -11.74 -4.31
C HIS A 34 12.32 -12.53 -4.24
N CYS A 35 11.32 -12.05 -4.99
CA CYS A 35 9.96 -12.57 -5.01
C CYS A 35 9.30 -12.66 -3.62
N CYS A 36 9.44 -11.60 -2.80
CA CYS A 36 8.79 -11.47 -1.49
C CYS A 36 7.94 -10.20 -1.44
N SER A 37 6.75 -10.30 -0.85
CA SER A 37 5.87 -9.15 -0.57
C SER A 37 6.18 -8.50 0.77
N ARG A 38 6.93 -9.22 1.63
CA ARG A 38 7.21 -8.84 3.02
C ARG A 38 5.95 -8.68 3.87
N ILE A 39 4.90 -9.35 3.45
CA ILE A 39 3.65 -9.53 4.18
C ILE A 39 3.53 -11.04 4.38
N ALA A 40 3.39 -11.48 5.63
CA ALA A 40 3.22 -12.88 5.97
C ALA A 40 1.91 -13.11 6.71
N VAL A 41 1.29 -14.26 6.44
CA VAL A 41 0.10 -14.74 7.15
C VAL A 41 0.48 -16.00 7.90
N PHE A 42 0.11 -16.08 9.17
CA PHE A 42 0.28 -17.27 9.98
C PHE A 42 -0.84 -18.26 9.67
N THR A 43 -0.49 -19.43 9.15
CA THR A 43 -1.43 -20.50 8.84
C THR A 43 -0.82 -21.87 9.10
N ASN A 44 -1.57 -22.76 9.76
CA ASN A 44 -1.15 -24.13 10.08
C ASN A 44 0.23 -24.20 10.78
N GLY A 45 0.52 -23.26 11.69
CA GLY A 45 1.79 -23.21 12.42
C GLY A 45 2.98 -22.64 11.63
N LEU A 46 2.74 -22.10 10.44
CA LEU A 46 3.77 -21.56 9.54
C LEU A 46 3.48 -20.10 9.21
N LEU A 47 4.53 -19.29 9.05
CA LEU A 47 4.40 -17.97 8.42
C LEU A 47 4.62 -18.10 6.92
N ARG A 48 3.72 -17.51 6.14
CA ARG A 48 3.75 -17.58 4.69
C ARG A 48 3.69 -16.22 4.04
N ASP A 49 4.66 -15.90 3.19
CA ASP A 49 4.65 -14.66 2.41
C ASP A 49 3.53 -14.64 1.36
N THR A 50 2.92 -13.48 1.13
CA THR A 50 1.75 -13.33 0.24
C THR A 50 2.09 -13.00 -1.22
N TYR A 51 3.38 -12.94 -1.62
CA TYR A 51 3.80 -12.61 -2.98
C TYR A 51 3.12 -13.50 -4.03
N TRP A 52 3.24 -14.81 -3.88
CA TRP A 52 2.66 -15.79 -4.81
C TRP A 52 1.18 -16.10 -4.50
N GLY A 53 0.56 -15.31 -3.62
CA GLY A 53 -0.79 -15.54 -3.12
C GLY A 53 -0.88 -16.68 -2.10
N LEU A 54 -1.97 -16.69 -1.33
CA LEU A 54 -2.25 -17.66 -0.26
C LEU A 54 -2.67 -19.05 -0.78
N GLY A 55 -2.66 -19.30 -2.09
CA GLY A 55 -2.95 -20.61 -2.69
C GLY A 55 -1.74 -21.33 -3.31
N CYS A 56 -0.63 -20.62 -3.57
CA CYS A 56 0.54 -21.18 -4.24
C CYS A 56 1.44 -22.06 -3.35
N ILE A 57 1.67 -23.30 -3.77
CA ILE A 57 2.53 -24.27 -3.07
C ILE A 57 4.00 -23.79 -3.03
N ASP A 58 4.46 -23.15 -4.10
CA ASP A 58 5.84 -22.64 -4.26
C ASP A 58 6.10 -21.29 -3.55
N GLY A 59 5.23 -20.92 -2.61
CA GLY A 59 5.37 -19.70 -1.81
C GLY A 59 6.61 -19.71 -0.91
N ARG A 60 6.92 -18.57 -0.29
CA ARG A 60 7.94 -18.51 0.76
C ARG A 60 7.31 -18.83 2.11
N TRP A 61 7.85 -19.84 2.79
CA TRP A 61 7.38 -20.34 4.07
C TRP A 61 8.47 -20.24 5.13
N PHE A 62 8.07 -19.94 6.36
CA PHE A 62 8.95 -19.90 7.53
C PHE A 62 8.34 -20.77 8.63
N SER A 63 9.18 -21.61 9.23
CA SER A 63 8.81 -22.50 10.34
C SER A 63 9.85 -22.40 11.46
N GLY A 64 9.43 -22.69 12.70
CA GLY A 64 10.33 -22.84 13.84
C GLY A 64 11.41 -21.75 13.93
N ASP A 65 12.68 -22.15 13.92
CA ASP A 65 13.81 -21.23 14.06
C ASP A 65 13.96 -20.24 12.90
N ALA A 66 13.44 -20.55 11.70
CA ALA A 66 13.45 -19.60 10.59
C ALA A 66 12.58 -18.37 10.89
N ILE A 67 11.52 -18.51 11.69
CA ILE A 67 10.70 -17.38 12.14
C ILE A 67 11.50 -16.50 13.13
N ARG A 68 12.36 -17.10 13.96
CA ARG A 68 13.20 -16.36 14.92
C ARG A 68 14.25 -15.48 14.23
N ALA A 69 14.61 -15.82 12.99
CA ALA A 69 15.51 -15.01 12.17
C ALA A 69 14.81 -13.77 11.55
N LEU A 70 13.50 -13.59 11.79
CA LEU A 70 12.71 -12.48 11.28
C LEU A 70 12.45 -11.42 12.37
N ASP A 71 12.36 -10.18 11.92
CA ASP A 71 11.65 -9.11 12.60
C ASP A 71 10.22 -9.09 12.08
N LEU A 72 9.26 -9.15 13.00
CA LEU A 72 7.84 -9.22 12.70
C LEU A 72 7.12 -8.03 13.33
N GLU A 73 6.33 -7.34 12.52
CA GLU A 73 5.42 -6.29 12.97
C GLU A 73 3.98 -6.76 12.75
N PHE A 74 3.23 -6.89 13.84
CA PHE A 74 1.84 -7.33 13.77
C PHE A 74 0.95 -6.26 13.13
N VAL A 75 0.16 -6.67 12.13
CA VAL A 75 -0.74 -5.78 11.38
C VAL A 75 -2.19 -5.98 11.81
N GLY A 76 -2.61 -7.24 11.99
CA GLY A 76 -3.99 -7.60 12.32
C GLY A 76 -4.21 -9.10 12.16
N ASN A 77 -5.47 -9.54 12.28
CA ASN A 77 -5.86 -10.92 12.06
C ASN A 77 -7.07 -10.96 11.11
N PHE A 78 -7.10 -11.86 10.13
CA PHE A 78 -8.22 -11.94 9.17
C PHE A 78 -9.60 -12.12 9.82
N ALA A 79 -9.67 -12.78 10.99
CA ALA A 79 -10.91 -12.91 11.75
C ALA A 79 -11.46 -11.56 12.24
N ASP A 80 -10.60 -10.55 12.39
CA ASP A 80 -10.96 -9.20 12.83
C ASP A 80 -11.12 -8.22 11.66
N LEU A 81 -10.97 -8.70 10.42
CA LEU A 81 -11.01 -7.90 9.21
C LEU A 81 -12.21 -8.25 8.33
N LYS A 82 -12.62 -7.30 7.51
CA LYS A 82 -13.58 -7.49 6.41
C LYS A 82 -12.97 -6.98 5.10
N PRO A 83 -13.14 -7.70 3.97
CA PRO A 83 -12.71 -7.19 2.67
C PRO A 83 -13.38 -5.87 2.35
N ALA A 84 -12.64 -4.96 1.74
CA ALA A 84 -13.11 -3.67 1.29
C ALA A 84 -12.43 -3.28 -0.02
N ASN A 85 -12.97 -2.27 -0.69
CA ASN A 85 -12.35 -1.69 -1.87
C ASN A 85 -11.36 -0.59 -1.42
N GLU A 86 -10.24 -0.42 -2.12
CA GLU A 86 -9.25 0.63 -1.90
C GLU A 86 -9.86 2.04 -1.88
N HIS A 87 -10.93 2.29 -2.63
CA HIS A 87 -11.68 3.56 -2.58
C HIS A 87 -12.28 3.87 -1.20
N MET A 88 -12.33 2.90 -0.29
CA MET A 88 -12.76 3.13 1.09
C MET A 88 -11.72 3.90 1.90
N ALA A 89 -10.46 3.99 1.45
CA ALA A 89 -9.39 4.69 2.15
C ALA A 89 -9.69 6.19 2.40
N ASP A 90 -10.54 6.80 1.56
CA ASP A 90 -10.94 8.20 1.71
C ASP A 90 -11.93 8.44 2.87
N TYR A 91 -12.52 7.37 3.42
CA TYR A 91 -13.67 7.47 4.31
C TYR A 91 -13.41 6.96 5.73
N PHE A 92 -12.34 6.22 5.97
CA PHE A 92 -12.02 5.59 7.25
C PHE A 92 -10.66 6.06 7.75
N ASP A 93 -10.45 6.03 9.07
CA ASP A 93 -9.13 6.36 9.63
C ASP A 93 -8.09 5.32 9.20
N ASP A 94 -6.85 5.77 9.01
CA ASP A 94 -5.76 4.90 8.53
C ASP A 94 -5.47 3.74 9.50
N ALA A 95 -5.75 3.92 10.80
CA ALA A 95 -5.61 2.87 11.81
C ALA A 95 -6.64 1.71 11.65
N ASP A 96 -7.78 1.98 11.03
CA ASP A 96 -8.82 0.99 10.74
C ASP A 96 -8.61 0.28 9.40
N ILE A 97 -7.65 0.75 8.60
CA ILE A 97 -7.34 0.21 7.29
C ILE A 97 -6.16 -0.76 7.41
N VAL A 98 -6.31 -1.91 6.77
CA VAL A 98 -5.23 -2.88 6.57
C VAL A 98 -5.08 -3.10 5.08
N ASP A 99 -4.11 -2.39 4.48
CA ASP A 99 -3.75 -2.56 3.08
C ASP A 99 -2.60 -3.56 2.94
N LEU A 100 -2.89 -4.71 2.34
CA LEU A 100 -1.94 -5.77 2.04
C LEU A 100 -1.64 -5.86 0.54
N ASN A 101 -2.07 -4.87 -0.25
CA ASN A 101 -1.66 -4.78 -1.64
C ASN A 101 -0.13 -4.59 -1.73
N HIS A 102 0.46 -5.23 -2.72
CA HIS A 102 1.88 -5.12 -3.04
C HIS A 102 2.01 -5.15 -4.56
N SER A 103 3.01 -4.44 -5.11
CA SER A 103 3.24 -4.36 -6.56
C SER A 103 3.37 -5.73 -7.23
N ASN A 104 3.81 -6.72 -6.46
CA ASN A 104 4.00 -8.09 -6.90
C ASN A 104 3.03 -9.11 -6.27
N SER A 105 1.90 -8.67 -5.71
CA SER A 105 0.83 -9.55 -5.22
C SER A 105 -0.48 -9.24 -5.95
N THR A 106 -1.44 -10.17 -5.89
CA THR A 106 -2.77 -9.97 -6.45
C THR A 106 -3.43 -8.73 -5.84
N ARG A 107 -4.05 -7.88 -6.67
CA ARG A 107 -4.81 -6.72 -6.20
C ARG A 107 -6.07 -7.13 -5.45
N GLY A 108 -6.64 -6.20 -4.69
CA GLY A 108 -7.87 -6.41 -3.92
C GLY A 108 -7.62 -6.97 -2.52
N ASN A 109 -6.38 -6.89 -2.03
CA ASN A 109 -6.01 -7.26 -0.68
C ASN A 109 -6.13 -6.06 0.28
N PHE A 110 -7.29 -5.41 0.24
CA PHE A 110 -7.60 -4.24 1.04
C PHE A 110 -8.70 -4.57 2.05
N TYR A 111 -8.47 -4.25 3.32
CA TYR A 111 -9.33 -4.68 4.41
C TYR A 111 -9.61 -3.52 5.37
N LEU A 112 -10.78 -3.60 6.01
CA LEU A 112 -11.15 -2.74 7.13
C LEU A 112 -11.25 -3.59 8.40
N ARG A 113 -10.89 -3.02 9.54
CA ARG A 113 -11.20 -3.61 10.85
C ARG A 113 -12.71 -3.75 11.02
N LYS A 114 -13.15 -4.87 11.59
CA LYS A 114 -14.56 -5.08 11.93
C LYS A 114 -14.98 -4.04 12.97
N GLY A 115 -16.13 -3.42 12.75
CA GLY A 115 -16.62 -2.32 13.59
C GLY A 115 -16.07 -0.93 13.22
N ALA A 116 -15.13 -0.82 12.27
CA ALA A 116 -14.66 0.48 11.78
C ALA A 116 -15.84 1.33 11.28
N VAL A 117 -15.82 2.61 11.65
CA VAL A 117 -16.83 3.61 11.27
C VAL A 117 -16.17 4.70 10.43
N ARG A 118 -16.96 5.39 9.61
CA ARG A 118 -16.43 6.45 8.75
C ARG A 118 -15.89 7.60 9.60
N SER A 119 -14.69 8.05 9.26
CA SER A 119 -14.01 9.15 9.95
C SER A 119 -14.37 10.48 9.31
N LYS A 120 -15.08 11.32 10.06
CA LYS A 120 -15.37 12.69 9.64
C LYS A 120 -14.08 13.49 9.39
N ALA A 121 -13.06 13.28 10.22
CA ALA A 121 -11.78 13.97 10.09
C ALA A 121 -11.10 13.61 8.77
N LYS A 122 -10.95 12.30 8.48
CA LYS A 122 -10.38 11.82 7.22
C LYS A 122 -11.15 12.34 6.00
N MET A 123 -12.47 12.25 6.03
CA MET A 123 -13.31 12.70 4.91
C MET A 123 -13.15 14.19 4.63
N LEU A 124 -13.05 15.03 5.68
CA LEU A 124 -12.82 16.46 5.53
C LEU A 124 -11.43 16.77 5.00
N GLU A 125 -10.41 16.05 5.46
CA GLU A 125 -9.04 16.15 4.98
C GLU A 125 -8.97 15.85 3.48
N VAL A 126 -9.50 14.71 3.05
CA VAL A 126 -9.53 14.29 1.64
C VAL A 126 -10.31 15.28 0.78
N ALA A 127 -11.46 15.76 1.27
CA ALA A 127 -12.26 16.76 0.53
C ALA A 127 -11.49 18.09 0.35
N ARG A 128 -10.80 18.56 1.39
CA ARG A 128 -9.98 19.79 1.31
C ARG A 128 -8.81 19.61 0.36
N TYR A 129 -8.13 18.47 0.42
CA TYR A 129 -7.04 18.16 -0.50
C TYR A 129 -7.51 18.16 -1.95
N ARG A 130 -8.63 17.48 -2.25
CA ARG A 130 -9.21 17.46 -3.61
C ARG A 130 -9.64 18.85 -4.07
N LEU A 131 -10.21 19.66 -3.19
CA LEU A 131 -10.55 21.04 -3.50
C LEU A 131 -9.30 21.85 -3.89
N ASP A 132 -8.20 21.73 -3.14
CA ASP A 132 -6.95 22.43 -3.46
C ASP A 132 -6.34 21.96 -4.80
N GLN A 133 -6.41 20.66 -5.09
CA GLN A 133 -6.01 20.13 -6.40
C GLN A 133 -6.86 20.72 -7.53
N SER A 134 -8.18 20.76 -7.36
CA SER A 134 -9.09 21.36 -8.35
C SER A 134 -8.81 22.84 -8.57
N LEU A 135 -8.64 23.62 -7.51
CA LEU A 135 -8.30 25.04 -7.61
C LEU A 135 -6.94 25.27 -8.30
N SER A 136 -5.96 24.40 -8.03
CA SER A 136 -4.67 24.45 -8.72
C SER A 136 -4.82 24.14 -10.21
N ALA A 137 -5.61 23.13 -10.56
CA ALA A 137 -5.89 22.79 -11.96
C ALA A 137 -6.63 23.92 -12.69
N GLU A 138 -7.59 24.58 -12.04
CA GLU A 138 -8.28 25.76 -12.57
C GLU A 138 -7.31 26.90 -12.88
N ARG A 139 -6.39 27.21 -11.97
CA ARG A 139 -5.35 28.23 -12.20
C ARG A 139 -4.46 27.90 -13.38
N THR A 140 -4.00 26.65 -13.47
CA THR A 140 -3.18 26.18 -14.60
C THR A 140 -3.95 26.26 -15.91
N ALA A 141 -5.23 25.86 -15.92
CA ALA A 141 -6.08 25.94 -17.08
C ALA A 141 -6.29 27.40 -17.53
N ALA A 142 -6.59 28.30 -16.59
CA ALA A 142 -6.75 29.73 -16.88
C ALA A 142 -5.48 30.35 -17.47
N TRP A 143 -4.32 30.07 -16.89
CA TRP A 143 -3.04 30.52 -17.43
C TRP A 143 -2.79 29.99 -18.85
N LYS A 144 -3.05 28.70 -19.09
CA LYS A 144 -2.90 28.09 -20.41
C LYS A 144 -3.87 28.70 -21.44
N SER A 145 -5.10 28.99 -21.05
CA SER A 145 -6.07 29.68 -21.89
C SER A 145 -5.59 31.08 -22.28
N GLU A 146 -4.98 31.82 -21.35
CA GLU A 146 -4.45 33.16 -21.66
C GLU A 146 -3.27 33.09 -22.63
N GLN A 147 -2.33 32.19 -22.41
CA GLN A 147 -1.22 31.94 -23.34
C GLN A 147 -1.70 31.57 -24.74
N LEU A 148 -2.74 30.74 -24.84
CA LEU A 148 -3.33 30.38 -26.13
C LEU A 148 -4.01 31.58 -26.81
N ARG A 149 -4.67 32.49 -26.06
CA ARG A 149 -5.24 33.72 -26.63
C ARG A 149 -4.16 34.64 -27.20
N GLU A 150 -3.08 34.83 -26.47
CA GLU A 150 -1.93 35.63 -26.94
C GLU A 150 -1.32 35.00 -28.21
N THR A 151 -1.12 33.68 -28.21
CA THR A 151 -0.63 32.97 -29.39
C THR A 151 -1.58 33.08 -30.58
N ILE A 152 -2.90 32.95 -30.37
CA ILE A 152 -3.90 33.16 -31.43
C ILE A 152 -3.80 34.58 -32.00
N ALA A 153 -3.76 35.61 -31.16
CA ALA A 153 -3.67 37.00 -31.62
C ALA A 153 -2.40 37.26 -32.45
N ARG A 154 -1.27 36.64 -32.09
CA ARG A 154 -0.01 36.73 -32.85
C ARG A 154 -0.09 36.00 -34.19
N ILE A 155 -0.71 34.82 -34.22
CA ILE A 155 -0.98 34.09 -35.46
C ILE A 155 -1.89 34.93 -36.38
N GLU A 156 -2.95 35.53 -35.85
CA GLU A 156 -3.85 36.42 -36.59
C GLU A 156 -3.13 37.66 -37.14
N ALA A 157 -2.09 38.14 -36.45
CA ALA A 157 -1.21 39.21 -36.91
C ALA A 157 -0.16 38.76 -37.96
N GLY A 158 -0.10 37.47 -38.31
CA GLY A 158 0.75 36.91 -39.35
C GLY A 158 2.06 36.26 -38.86
N GLU A 159 2.26 36.11 -37.54
CA GLU A 159 3.41 35.37 -37.01
C GLU A 159 3.17 33.85 -37.10
N THR A 160 3.89 33.15 -37.99
CA THR A 160 3.69 31.71 -38.24
C THR A 160 4.80 30.79 -37.71
N GLU A 161 5.91 31.33 -37.23
CA GLU A 161 7.05 30.58 -36.68
C GLU A 161 6.90 30.27 -35.17
N LEU A 162 5.66 30.18 -34.68
CA LEU A 162 5.35 29.96 -33.26
C LEU A 162 5.15 28.47 -32.96
N PHE A 163 5.63 28.03 -31.79
CA PHE A 163 5.37 26.68 -31.27
C PHE A 163 4.14 26.71 -30.34
N ILE A 164 3.21 25.78 -30.57
CA ILE A 164 1.95 25.64 -29.83
C ILE A 164 2.02 24.40 -28.94
#